data_AF-A0A3E4GLC5-F1
#
_entry.id   AF-A0A3E4GLC5-F1
#
_cell.length_a   1.000
_cell.length_b   1.000
_cell.length_c   1.000
_cell.angle_alpha   90.00
_cell.angle_beta   90.00
_cell.angle_gamma   90.00
#
_symmetry.space_group_name_H-M   'P 1'
#
loop_
_entity.id
_entity.type
_entity.pdbx_description
1 polymer ?
#
loop_
_entity_poly.entity_id
_entity_poly.type
_entity_poly.pdbx_seq_one_letter_code
_entity_poly.pdbx_strand_id
1 'polypeptide(L)'
;MSNQVNSMNKGLTVKDLVTTGIFTALLFVFVLVGGVFFATNPVLTFFMPAGGGLLAGPIYLLLIAKVHKRWSLSIMGVIMGIIWFVTGMHWAFALGYLIMAIVADFVAGAGQYKSKKLNSLSYILFSLGGTGSYIVFFVDPNGWAQTMLGNGTEQSYIDTMQATANTGILIAMFAAVIITSAISAFVGCKMLKKQFEKAGITA
;
A
#
# COMPACT_ATOMS: atom_id res chain seq x y z
N MET A 1 1.93 37.96 -32.91
CA MET A 1 1.96 37.69 -31.45
C MET A 1 0.54 37.46 -30.98
N SER A 2 0.17 36.22 -30.68
CA SER A 2 -1.11 35.89 -30.06
C SER A 2 -1.04 34.49 -29.41
N ASN A 3 -0.93 34.51 -28.08
CA ASN A 3 -1.47 33.55 -27.12
C ASN A 3 -1.48 32.07 -27.49
N GLN A 4 -0.42 31.37 -27.11
CA GLN A 4 -0.57 30.06 -26.49
C GLN A 4 0.21 30.05 -25.17
N VAL A 5 -0.44 30.57 -24.13
CA VAL A 5 -0.15 30.12 -22.77
C VAL A 5 -0.61 28.66 -22.74
N ASN A 6 0.29 27.76 -23.13
CA ASN A 6 0.19 26.35 -22.83
C ASN A 6 0.28 26.26 -21.30
N SER A 7 -0.87 26.40 -20.62
CA SER A 7 -0.96 26.08 -19.21
C SER A 7 -0.71 24.58 -19.11
N MET A 8 0.55 24.20 -18.93
CA MET A 8 0.93 22.87 -18.47
C MET A 8 0.06 22.60 -17.26
N ASN A 9 -0.94 21.73 -17.42
CA ASN A 9 -1.84 21.32 -16.36
C ASN A 9 -0.99 20.52 -15.35
N LYS A 10 -0.32 21.24 -14.43
CA LYS A 10 0.59 20.67 -13.43
C LYS A 10 -0.17 19.91 -12.33
N GLY A 11 -1.50 20.03 -12.30
CA GLY A 11 -2.39 19.35 -11.34
C GLY A 11 -3.04 18.07 -11.89
N LEU A 12 -3.66 17.32 -10.98
CA LEU A 12 -4.52 16.19 -11.31
C LEU A 12 -5.80 16.70 -11.98
N THR A 13 -6.16 16.08 -13.11
CA THR A 13 -7.44 16.31 -13.77
C THR A 13 -8.53 15.42 -13.16
N VAL A 14 -9.80 15.72 -13.43
CA VAL A 14 -10.92 14.86 -13.02
C VAL A 14 -10.73 13.42 -13.51
N LYS A 15 -10.24 13.25 -14.75
CA LYS A 15 -9.92 11.93 -15.31
C LYS A 15 -8.84 11.20 -14.52
N ASP A 16 -7.82 11.93 -14.07
CA ASP A 16 -6.76 11.36 -13.23
C ASP A 16 -7.32 10.92 -11.89
N LEU A 17 -8.15 11.74 -11.23
CA LEU A 17 -8.81 11.40 -9.96
C LEU A 17 -9.69 10.15 -10.08
N VAL A 18 -10.50 10.05 -11.15
CA VAL A 18 -11.32 8.87 -11.43
C VAL A 18 -10.44 7.64 -11.62
N THR A 19 -9.35 7.77 -12.38
CA THR A 19 -8.38 6.68 -12.59
C THR A 19 -7.76 6.24 -11.27
N THR A 20 -7.30 7.20 -10.45
CA THR A 20 -6.76 6.93 -9.11
C THR A 20 -7.78 6.20 -8.25
N GLY A 21 -9.05 6.62 -8.24
CA GLY A 21 -10.13 5.94 -7.49
C GLY A 21 -10.32 4.48 -7.92
N ILE A 22 -10.44 4.22 -9.22
CA ILE A 22 -10.61 2.86 -9.77
C ILE A 22 -9.42 1.96 -9.38
N PHE A 23 -8.20 2.45 -9.58
CA PHE A 23 -7.01 1.68 -9.23
C PHE A 23 -6.86 1.50 -7.72
N THR A 24 -7.30 2.46 -6.91
CA THR A 24 -7.30 2.32 -5.44
C THR A 24 -8.26 1.22 -5.02
N ALA A 25 -9.46 1.16 -5.59
CA ALA A 25 -10.42 0.09 -5.32
C ALA A 25 -9.86 -1.28 -5.71
N LEU A 26 -9.23 -1.39 -6.89
CA LEU A 26 -8.55 -2.62 -7.31
C LEU A 26 -7.42 -2.98 -6.33
N LEU A 27 -6.56 -2.01 -6.01
CA LEU A 27 -5.46 -2.20 -5.08
C LEU A 27 -5.98 -2.70 -3.73
N PHE A 28 -7.05 -2.11 -3.20
CA PHE A 28 -7.70 -2.55 -1.96
C PHE A 28 -8.13 -4.01 -2.04
N VAL A 29 -8.82 -4.42 -3.12
CA VAL A 29 -9.23 -5.82 -3.30
C VAL A 29 -8.04 -6.78 -3.30
N PHE A 30 -6.94 -6.45 -4.01
CA PHE A 30 -5.75 -7.31 -4.02
C PHE A 30 -5.04 -7.35 -2.67
N VAL A 31 -4.95 -6.22 -1.97
CA VAL A 31 -4.39 -6.16 -0.61
C VAL A 31 -5.25 -6.98 0.36
N LEU A 32 -6.58 -6.84 0.28
CA LEU A 32 -7.53 -7.56 1.11
C LEU A 32 -7.42 -9.07 0.86
N VAL A 33 -7.51 -9.51 -0.39
CA VAL A 33 -7.42 -10.94 -0.76
C VAL A 33 -6.06 -11.52 -0.35
N GLY A 34 -4.97 -10.78 -0.55
CA GLY A 34 -3.65 -11.23 -0.11
C GLY A 34 -3.50 -11.28 1.42
N GLY A 35 -4.13 -10.36 2.13
CA GLY A 35 -4.04 -10.24 3.59
C GLY A 35 -4.94 -11.19 4.37
N VAL A 36 -6.16 -11.47 3.87
CA VAL A 36 -7.17 -12.27 4.58
C VAL A 36 -6.67 -13.66 4.95
N PHE A 37 -5.88 -14.30 4.08
CA PHE A 37 -5.27 -15.62 4.37
C PHE A 37 -4.43 -15.64 5.65
N PHE A 38 -3.80 -14.52 5.99
CA PHE A 38 -2.99 -14.38 7.20
C PHE A 38 -3.83 -13.86 8.37
N ALA A 39 -4.76 -12.93 8.11
CA ALA A 39 -5.56 -12.26 9.13
C ALA A 39 -6.54 -13.20 9.87
N THR A 40 -6.97 -14.30 9.26
CA THR A 40 -7.86 -15.27 9.94
C THR A 40 -7.15 -16.09 11.01
N ASN A 41 -5.81 -16.13 11.01
CA ASN A 41 -5.04 -16.87 12.00
C ASN A 41 -4.22 -15.90 12.87
N PRO A 42 -4.48 -15.82 14.20
CA PRO A 42 -3.80 -14.87 15.09
C PRO A 42 -2.29 -15.07 15.18
N VAL A 43 -1.77 -16.25 14.83
CA VAL A 43 -0.32 -16.51 14.76
C VAL A 43 0.29 -15.89 13.50
N LEU A 44 -0.45 -15.91 12.39
CA LEU A 44 0.02 -15.48 11.07
C LEU A 44 -0.36 -14.04 10.74
N THR A 45 -1.28 -13.43 11.47
CA THR A 45 -1.82 -12.08 11.22
C THR A 45 -0.74 -11.01 11.04
N PHE A 46 0.40 -11.11 11.75
CA PHE A 46 1.53 -10.21 11.57
C PHE A 46 2.05 -10.15 10.12
N PHE A 47 1.83 -11.20 9.33
CA PHE A 47 2.22 -11.30 7.92
C PHE A 47 1.13 -10.84 6.94
N MET A 48 -0.03 -10.38 7.42
CA MET A 48 -1.08 -9.79 6.58
C MET A 48 -0.55 -8.71 5.62
N PRO A 49 0.32 -7.76 6.05
CA PRO A 49 0.86 -6.76 5.14
C PRO A 49 1.77 -7.37 4.05
N ALA A 50 2.43 -8.49 4.33
CA ALA A 50 3.26 -9.20 3.37
C ALA A 50 2.40 -9.89 2.30
N GLY A 51 1.29 -10.52 2.71
CA GLY A 51 0.30 -11.08 1.80
C GLY A 51 -0.29 -10.03 0.85
N GLY A 52 -0.70 -8.88 1.40
CA GLY A 52 -1.20 -7.76 0.60
C GLY A 52 -0.14 -7.17 -0.35
N GLY A 53 1.09 -7.02 0.14
CA GLY A 53 2.23 -6.53 -0.64
C GLY A 53 2.64 -7.45 -1.79
N LEU A 54 2.34 -8.75 -1.73
CA LEU A 54 2.67 -9.69 -2.80
C LEU A 54 1.79 -9.53 -4.04
N LEU A 55 0.50 -9.21 -3.86
CA LEU A 55 -0.46 -9.22 -4.97
C LEU A 55 -0.71 -7.83 -5.59
N ALA A 56 -0.52 -6.76 -4.84
CA ALA A 56 -0.95 -5.42 -5.26
C ALA A 56 0.05 -4.67 -6.18
N GLY A 57 1.27 -5.17 -6.36
CA GLY A 57 2.37 -4.47 -7.04
C GLY A 57 2.09 -4.14 -8.51
N PRO A 58 1.59 -5.08 -9.34
CA PRO A 58 1.22 -4.77 -10.71
C PRO A 58 0.17 -3.65 -10.82
N ILE A 59 -0.84 -3.67 -9.95
CA ILE A 59 -1.92 -2.67 -9.94
C ILE A 59 -1.39 -1.29 -9.54
N TYR A 60 -0.56 -1.23 -8.50
CA TYR A 60 0.09 0.00 -8.05
C TYR A 60 0.98 0.60 -9.15
N LEU A 61 1.81 -0.21 -9.81
CA LEU A 61 2.70 0.27 -10.87
C LEU A 61 1.92 0.69 -12.13
N LEU A 62 0.79 0.03 -12.43
CA LEU A 62 -0.13 0.45 -13.49
C LEU A 62 -0.77 1.81 -13.19
N LEU A 63 -1.17 2.08 -11.94
CA LEU A 63 -1.69 3.39 -11.54
C LEU A 63 -0.65 4.49 -11.83
N ILE A 64 0.59 4.29 -11.38
CA ILE A 64 1.68 5.24 -11.66
C ILE A 64 1.86 5.43 -13.17
N ALA A 65 1.86 4.34 -13.94
CA ALA A 65 2.03 4.37 -15.39
C ALA A 65 0.84 5.00 -16.15
N LYS A 66 -0.34 5.09 -15.53
CA LYS A 66 -1.53 5.70 -16.14
C LYS A 66 -1.67 7.19 -15.77
N VAL A 67 -1.42 7.55 -14.52
CA VAL A 67 -1.63 8.92 -14.03
C VAL A 67 -0.34 9.76 -14.14
N HIS A 68 0.82 9.19 -13.84
CA HIS A 68 2.15 9.82 -13.99
C HIS A 68 2.30 11.23 -13.37
N LYS A 69 1.49 11.56 -12.36
CA LYS A 69 1.40 12.91 -11.76
C LYS A 69 1.51 12.88 -10.23
N ARG A 70 1.93 14.02 -9.69
CA ARG A 70 2.00 14.31 -8.25
C ARG A 70 0.66 14.10 -7.56
N TRP A 71 0.69 13.65 -6.31
CA TRP A 71 -0.44 13.51 -5.38
C TRP A 71 -1.40 12.35 -5.66
N SER A 72 -1.27 11.66 -6.80
CA SER A 72 -2.11 10.49 -7.07
C SER A 72 -1.92 9.40 -6.02
N LEU A 73 -0.70 9.19 -5.53
CA LEU A 73 -0.43 8.15 -4.53
C LEU A 73 -0.88 8.62 -3.14
N SER A 74 -0.74 9.90 -2.83
CA SER A 74 -1.27 10.47 -1.58
C SER A 74 -2.79 10.34 -1.49
N ILE A 75 -3.53 10.62 -2.57
CA ILE A 75 -4.99 10.44 -2.61
C ILE A 75 -5.36 8.96 -2.45
N MET A 76 -4.64 8.07 -3.14
CA MET A 76 -4.80 6.63 -2.95
C MET A 76 -4.61 6.23 -1.47
N GLY A 77 -3.60 6.78 -0.80
CA GLY A 77 -3.35 6.56 0.62
C GLY A 77 -4.47 7.07 1.53
N VAL A 78 -5.02 8.24 1.25
CA VAL A 78 -6.18 8.78 1.98
C VAL A 78 -7.40 7.88 1.83
N ILE A 79 -7.72 7.47 0.60
CA ILE A 79 -8.84 6.57 0.33
C ILE A 79 -8.63 5.23 1.04
N MET A 80 -7.44 4.64 0.93
CA MET A 80 -7.08 3.39 1.63
C MET A 80 -7.19 3.54 3.14
N GLY A 81 -6.68 4.63 3.70
CA GLY A 81 -6.75 4.92 5.13
C GLY A 81 -8.19 5.02 5.63
N ILE A 82 -9.06 5.74 4.91
CA ILE A 82 -10.49 5.84 5.24
C ILE A 82 -11.14 4.46 5.20
N ILE A 83 -10.92 3.68 4.14
CA ILE A 83 -11.51 2.35 4.01
C ILE A 83 -11.09 1.46 5.19
N TRP A 84 -9.79 1.39 5.49
CA TRP A 84 -9.29 0.55 6.57
C TRP A 84 -9.78 0.98 7.95
N PHE A 85 -9.87 2.28 8.19
CA PHE A 85 -10.41 2.82 9.43
C PHE A 85 -11.89 2.42 9.61
N VAL A 86 -12.71 2.57 8.57
CA VAL A 86 -14.14 2.23 8.60
C VAL A 86 -14.38 0.71 8.71
N THR A 87 -13.47 -0.12 8.19
CA THR A 87 -13.56 -1.59 8.34
C THR A 87 -13.30 -2.11 9.76
N GLY A 88 -13.01 -1.22 10.73
CA GLY A 88 -12.76 -1.61 12.13
C GLY A 88 -11.31 -2.04 12.41
N MET A 89 -10.39 -1.86 11.47
CA MET A 89 -8.97 -2.08 11.74
C MET A 89 -8.41 -1.02 12.69
N HIS A 90 -7.34 -1.37 13.41
CA HIS A 90 -6.65 -0.42 14.29
C HIS A 90 -6.28 0.87 13.54
N TRP A 91 -6.50 2.04 14.16
CA TRP A 91 -6.27 3.35 13.54
C TRP A 91 -4.85 3.53 12.97
N ALA A 92 -3.86 2.91 13.61
CA ALA A 92 -2.47 2.96 13.17
C ALA A 92 -2.24 2.26 11.82
N PHE A 93 -3.10 1.33 11.43
CA PHE A 93 -3.10 0.73 10.08
C PHE A 93 -3.45 1.78 9.02
N ALA A 94 -4.53 2.54 9.26
CA ALA A 94 -4.97 3.61 8.39
C ALA A 94 -3.91 4.74 8.31
N LEU A 95 -3.38 5.13 9.48
CA LEU A 95 -2.34 6.15 9.54
C LEU A 95 -1.04 5.71 8.85
N GLY A 96 -0.64 4.45 9.01
CA GLY A 96 0.52 3.87 8.35
C GLY A 96 0.41 3.96 6.82
N TYR A 97 -0.73 3.57 6.25
CA TYR A 97 -0.99 3.73 4.82
C TYR A 97 -0.97 5.19 4.36
N LEU A 98 -1.58 6.09 5.13
CA LEU A 98 -1.59 7.52 4.80
C LEU A 98 -0.18 8.11 4.75
N ILE A 99 0.64 7.88 5.78
CA ILE A 99 2.01 8.37 5.86
C ILE A 99 2.86 7.75 4.75
N MET A 100 2.83 6.41 4.61
CA MET A 100 3.67 5.73 3.63
C MET A 100 3.25 6.01 2.19
N ALA A 101 1.98 6.31 1.92
CA ALA A 101 1.54 6.76 0.60
C ALA A 101 2.05 8.16 0.25
N ILE A 102 2.13 9.07 1.23
CA ILE A 102 2.76 10.38 1.03
C ILE A 102 4.25 10.21 0.73
N VAL A 103 4.96 9.41 1.53
CA VAL A 103 6.38 9.08 1.32
C VAL A 103 6.57 8.45 -0.06
N ALA A 104 5.75 7.48 -0.43
CA ALA A 104 5.78 6.83 -1.73
C ALA A 104 5.52 7.83 -2.87
N ASP A 105 4.61 8.78 -2.69
CA ASP A 105 4.39 9.86 -3.65
C ASP A 105 5.68 10.65 -3.85
N PHE A 106 6.36 11.11 -2.78
CA PHE A 106 7.66 11.80 -2.86
C PHE A 106 8.73 10.99 -3.57
N VAL A 107 8.88 9.71 -3.25
CA VAL A 107 9.89 8.84 -3.86
C VAL A 107 9.63 8.62 -5.35
N ALA A 108 8.38 8.33 -5.74
CA ALA A 108 8.01 8.21 -7.15
C ALA A 108 8.16 9.55 -7.89
N GLY A 109 7.83 10.67 -7.22
CA GLY A 109 7.94 12.03 -7.73
C GLY A 109 9.39 12.45 -8.01
N ALA A 110 10.36 12.00 -7.22
CA ALA A 110 11.79 12.21 -7.49
C ALA A 110 12.22 11.61 -8.84
N GLY A 111 11.56 10.53 -9.26
CA GLY A 111 11.73 9.91 -10.57
C GLY A 111 10.77 10.42 -11.65
N GLN A 112 10.05 11.51 -11.39
CA GLN A 112 8.96 12.02 -12.22
C GLN A 112 7.95 10.93 -12.63
N TYR A 113 7.74 9.95 -11.75
CA TYR A 113 6.89 8.77 -11.97
C TYR A 113 7.34 7.86 -13.13
N LYS A 114 8.49 8.13 -13.77
CA LYS A 114 9.03 7.40 -14.94
C LYS A 114 10.11 6.38 -14.60
N SER A 115 10.84 6.61 -13.51
CA SER A 115 11.91 5.70 -13.09
C SER A 115 11.32 4.41 -12.51
N LYS A 116 11.54 3.28 -13.21
CA LYS A 116 11.11 1.95 -12.73
C LYS A 116 11.65 1.64 -11.33
N LYS A 117 12.93 1.97 -11.07
CA LYS A 117 13.57 1.73 -9.77
C LYS A 117 12.89 2.52 -8.65
N LEU A 118 12.63 3.81 -8.86
CA LEU A 118 11.99 4.65 -7.85
C LEU A 118 10.51 4.31 -7.67
N ASN A 119 9.81 3.92 -8.75
CA ASN A 119 8.43 3.45 -8.65
C ASN A 119 8.35 2.14 -7.86
N SER A 120 9.26 1.18 -8.10
CA SER A 120 9.33 -0.06 -7.31
C SER A 120 9.67 0.23 -5.85
N LEU A 121 10.61 1.13 -5.57
CA LEU A 121 10.93 1.55 -4.21
C LEU A 121 9.72 2.20 -3.52
N SER A 122 8.99 3.06 -4.23
CA SER A 122 7.77 3.68 -3.70
C SER A 122 6.71 2.64 -3.33
N TYR A 123 6.60 1.55 -4.09
CA TYR A 123 5.67 0.47 -3.78
C TYR A 123 6.07 -0.31 -2.53
N ILE A 124 7.37 -0.59 -2.36
CA ILE A 124 7.89 -1.26 -1.15
C ILE A 124 7.58 -0.40 0.08
N LEU A 125 7.86 0.90 0.00
CA LEU A 125 7.57 1.85 1.08
C LEU A 125 6.07 1.94 1.37
N PHE A 126 5.24 2.04 0.33
CA PHE A 126 3.78 2.02 0.49
C PHE A 126 3.29 0.74 1.19
N SER A 127 3.85 -0.42 0.84
CA SER A 127 3.48 -1.72 1.42
C SER A 127 3.81 -1.81 2.92
N LEU A 128 4.84 -1.09 3.38
CA LEU A 128 5.15 -0.94 4.81
C LEU A 128 4.05 -0.18 5.57
N GLY A 129 3.17 0.56 4.89
CA GLY A 129 2.04 1.24 5.55
C GLY A 129 1.13 0.28 6.31
N GLY A 130 0.97 -0.95 5.82
CA GLY A 130 0.18 -1.98 6.50
C GLY A 130 0.79 -2.49 7.82
N THR A 131 2.06 -2.18 8.12
CA THR A 131 2.64 -2.61 9.40
C THR A 131 2.27 -1.72 10.59
N GLY A 132 1.63 -0.56 10.35
CA GLY A 132 1.38 0.45 11.38
C GLY A 132 0.61 -0.07 12.61
N SER A 133 -0.42 -0.90 12.40
CA SER A 133 -1.16 -1.57 13.50
C SER A 133 -0.23 -2.40 14.38
N TYR A 134 0.60 -3.22 13.76
CA TYR A 134 1.48 -4.15 14.45
C TYR A 134 2.63 -3.41 15.15
N ILE A 135 3.13 -2.31 14.60
CA ILE A 135 4.09 -1.46 15.31
C ILE A 135 3.51 -0.99 16.64
N VAL A 136 2.27 -0.49 16.66
CA VAL A 136 1.62 -0.09 17.91
C VAL A 136 1.40 -1.28 18.83
N PHE A 137 1.00 -2.44 18.30
CA PHE A 137 0.89 -3.67 19.08
C PHE A 137 2.19 -4.02 19.82
N PHE A 138 3.36 -3.86 19.19
CA PHE A 138 4.64 -4.17 19.83
C PHE A 138 5.12 -3.07 20.80
N VAL A 139 4.67 -1.83 20.64
CA VAL A 139 5.05 -0.69 21.51
C VAL A 139 4.13 -0.56 22.72
N ASP A 140 2.82 -0.72 22.52
CA ASP A 140 1.78 -0.69 23.55
C ASP A 140 0.75 -1.79 23.30
N PRO A 141 1.06 -3.04 23.69
CA PRO A 141 0.17 -4.19 23.47
C PRO A 141 -1.19 -4.02 24.15
N ASN A 142 -1.24 -3.33 25.29
CA ASN A 142 -2.46 -3.15 26.09
C ASN A 142 -3.38 -2.11 25.45
N GLY A 143 -2.85 -0.95 25.05
CA GLY A 143 -3.62 0.07 24.34
C GLY A 143 -4.13 -0.42 22.99
N TRP A 144 -3.30 -1.19 22.28
CA TRP A 144 -3.73 -1.86 21.05
C TRP A 144 -4.86 -2.85 21.30
N ALA A 145 -4.72 -3.72 22.30
CA ALA A 145 -5.73 -4.73 22.65
C ALA A 145 -7.07 -4.08 23.02
N GLN A 146 -7.07 -3.04 23.86
CA GLN A 146 -8.29 -2.32 24.22
C GLN A 146 -9.01 -1.73 23.01
N THR A 147 -8.24 -1.15 22.08
CA THR A 147 -8.81 -0.59 20.83
C THR A 147 -9.42 -1.70 19.98
N MET A 148 -8.73 -2.83 19.81
CA MET A 148 -9.21 -3.93 18.98
C MET A 148 -10.40 -4.68 19.58
N LEU A 149 -10.47 -4.81 20.90
CA LEU A 149 -11.66 -5.30 21.62
C LEU A 149 -12.86 -4.38 21.39
N GLY A 150 -12.66 -3.07 21.51
CA GLY A 150 -13.70 -2.07 21.24
C GLY A 150 -14.20 -2.10 19.79
N ASN A 151 -13.34 -2.51 18.84
CA ASN A 151 -13.68 -2.68 17.44
C ASN A 151 -14.34 -4.05 17.12
N GLY A 152 -14.49 -4.95 18.10
CA GLY A 152 -15.15 -6.24 17.94
C GLY A 152 -14.24 -7.44 17.69
N THR A 153 -12.93 -7.32 17.94
CA THR A 153 -12.01 -8.47 17.91
C THR A 153 -12.21 -9.34 19.15
N GLU A 154 -12.17 -10.66 19.00
CA GLU A 154 -12.32 -11.59 20.13
C GLU A 154 -11.11 -11.55 21.08
N GLN A 155 -11.35 -11.70 22.37
CA GLN A 155 -10.30 -11.75 23.39
C GLN A 155 -9.32 -12.90 23.13
N SER A 156 -9.82 -14.10 22.79
CA SER A 156 -9.02 -15.28 22.47
C SER A 156 -8.03 -15.05 21.32
N TYR A 157 -8.43 -14.24 20.33
CA TYR A 157 -7.61 -13.86 19.19
C TYR A 157 -6.45 -12.97 19.65
N ILE A 158 -6.74 -11.98 20.49
CA ILE A 158 -5.74 -11.06 21.05
C ILE A 158 -4.76 -11.80 21.97
N ASP A 159 -5.27 -12.67 22.83
CA ASP A 159 -4.44 -13.47 23.74
C ASP A 159 -3.46 -14.35 22.96
N THR A 160 -3.92 -14.95 21.87
CA THR A 160 -3.06 -15.75 20.98
C THR A 160 -2.01 -14.90 20.28
N MET A 161 -2.38 -13.69 19.82
CA MET A 161 -1.42 -12.74 19.25
C MET A 161 -0.34 -12.36 20.27
N GLN A 162 -0.72 -12.05 21.51
CA GLN A 162 0.19 -11.68 22.59
C GLN A 162 1.13 -12.84 22.96
N ALA A 163 0.61 -14.07 23.06
CA ALA A 163 1.42 -15.25 23.35
C ALA A 163 2.41 -15.58 22.22
N THR A 164 2.05 -15.25 20.98
CA THR A 164 2.89 -15.50 19.80
C THR A 164 3.96 -14.41 19.63
N ALA A 165 3.64 -13.18 19.99
CA ALA A 165 4.46 -12.01 19.72
C ALA A 165 5.84 -12.09 20.36
N ASN A 166 6.86 -11.89 19.54
CA ASN A 166 8.24 -11.75 19.98
C ASN A 166 9.04 -10.93 18.95
N THR A 167 10.23 -10.49 19.33
CA THR A 167 11.12 -9.68 18.48
C THR A 167 11.45 -10.36 17.15
N GLY A 168 11.54 -11.69 17.12
CA GLY A 168 11.77 -12.45 15.90
C GLY A 168 10.63 -12.30 14.88
N ILE A 169 9.38 -12.31 15.34
CA ILE A 169 8.20 -12.09 14.48
C ILE A 169 8.15 -10.65 13.97
N LEU A 170 8.48 -9.68 14.81
CA LEU A 170 8.56 -8.28 14.38
C LEU A 170 9.55 -8.10 13.22
N ILE A 171 10.76 -8.68 13.36
CA ILE A 171 11.79 -8.64 12.30
C ILE A 171 11.31 -9.41 11.06
N ALA A 172 10.74 -10.60 11.26
CA ALA A 172 10.24 -11.43 10.16
C ALA A 172 9.11 -10.75 9.38
N MET A 173 8.21 -10.03 10.04
CA MET A 173 7.14 -9.25 9.41
C MET A 173 7.74 -8.22 8.44
N PHE A 174 8.65 -7.37 8.92
CA PHE A 174 9.27 -6.35 8.06
C PHE A 174 10.03 -6.97 6.89
N ALA A 175 10.82 -8.02 7.14
CA ALA A 175 11.54 -8.74 6.10
C ALA A 175 10.57 -9.32 5.06
N ALA A 176 9.49 -9.97 5.51
CA ALA A 176 8.48 -10.56 4.63
C ALA A 176 7.79 -9.50 3.77
N VAL A 177 7.41 -8.34 4.33
CA VAL A 177 6.80 -7.24 3.57
C VAL A 177 7.74 -6.73 2.50
N ILE A 178 9.01 -6.51 2.84
CA ILE A 178 10.01 -6.01 1.88
C ILE A 178 10.23 -7.03 0.75
N ILE A 179 10.39 -8.32 1.09
CA ILE A 179 10.63 -9.37 0.10
C ILE A 179 9.42 -9.54 -0.82
N THR A 180 8.22 -9.69 -0.26
CA THR A 180 6.99 -9.92 -1.04
C THR A 180 6.65 -8.73 -1.92
N SER A 181 6.77 -7.50 -1.41
CA SER A 181 6.55 -6.29 -2.20
C SER A 181 7.60 -6.09 -3.29
N ALA A 182 8.86 -6.43 -3.04
CA ALA A 182 9.91 -6.41 -4.06
C ALA A 182 9.64 -7.43 -5.18
N ILE A 183 9.22 -8.65 -4.85
CA ILE A 183 8.80 -9.68 -5.82
C ILE A 183 7.63 -9.16 -6.65
N SER A 184 6.61 -8.61 -6.00
CA SER A 184 5.43 -8.06 -6.67
C SER A 184 5.78 -6.89 -7.61
N ALA A 185 6.64 -5.97 -7.16
CA ALA A 185 7.13 -4.87 -7.99
C ALA A 185 7.92 -5.35 -9.20
N PHE A 186 8.75 -6.39 -9.03
CA PHE A 186 9.48 -7.00 -10.14
C PHE A 186 8.53 -7.61 -11.17
N VAL A 187 7.53 -8.39 -10.73
CA VAL A 187 6.50 -8.96 -11.59
C VAL A 187 5.72 -7.85 -12.31
N GLY A 188 5.29 -6.82 -11.59
CA GLY A 188 4.59 -5.67 -12.15
C GLY A 188 5.41 -4.94 -13.22
N CYS A 189 6.70 -4.69 -12.97
CA CYS A 189 7.61 -4.12 -13.96
C CYS A 189 7.72 -4.97 -15.23
N LYS A 190 7.78 -6.30 -15.09
CA LYS A 190 7.83 -7.24 -16.23
C LYS A 190 6.51 -7.25 -17.02
N MET A 191 5.38 -7.21 -16.34
CA MET A 191 4.06 -7.12 -16.96
C MET A 191 3.88 -5.81 -17.73
N LEU A 192 4.27 -4.68 -17.13
CA LEU A 192 4.25 -3.38 -17.79
C LEU A 192 5.09 -3.39 -19.06
N LYS A 193 6.33 -3.88 -19.00
CA LYS A 193 7.21 -4.00 -20.19
C LYS A 193 6.52 -4.81 -21.30
N LYS A 194 6.00 -5.99 -20.97
CA LYS A 194 5.35 -6.88 -21.95
C LYS A 194 4.08 -6.27 -22.56
N GLN A 195 3.30 -5.52 -21.77
CA GLN A 195 2.07 -4.86 -22.26
C GLN A 195 2.38 -3.61 -23.09
N PHE A 196 3.38 -2.81 -22.70
CA PHE A 196 3.80 -1.63 -23.46
C PHE A 196 4.52 -1.99 -24.77
N GLU A 197 5.34 -3.03 -24.78
CA GLU A 197 5.94 -3.58 -26.00
C GLU A 197 4.84 -4.13 -26.94
N LYS A 198 3.84 -4.84 -26.40
CA LYS A 198 2.70 -5.33 -27.20
C LYS A 198 1.77 -4.23 -27.72
N ALA A 199 1.67 -3.11 -27.02
CA ALA A 199 0.84 -1.98 -27.42
C ALA A 199 1.54 -1.03 -28.40
N GLY A 200 2.79 -1.31 -28.79
CA GLY A 200 3.57 -0.45 -29.70
C GLY A 200 3.95 0.91 -29.11
N ILE A 201 3.95 1.05 -27.77
CA ILE A 201 4.23 2.31 -27.07
C ILE A 201 5.73 2.45 -26.72
N THR A 202 6.54 1.45 -27.06
CA THR A 202 8.00 1.54 -26.97
C THR A 202 8.57 1.96 -28.31
N ALA A 203 9.22 3.12 -28.35
CA ALA A 203 10.29 3.38 -29.31
C ALA A 203 11.41 2.35 -29.13
#